data_AF-B4MT29-F1
#
_entry.id   AF-B4MT29-F1
#
_cell.length_a   1.000
_cell.length_b   1.000
_cell.length_c   1.000
_cell.angle_alpha   90.00
_cell.angle_beta   90.00
_cell.angle_gamma   90.00
#
_symmetry.space_group_name_H-M   'P 1'
#
loop_
_entity.id
_entity.type
_entity.pdbx_description
1 polymer ?
#
loop_
_entity_poly.entity_id
_entity_poly.type
_entity_poly.pdbx_seq_one_letter_code
_entity_poly.pdbx_strand_id
1 'polypeptide(L)'
;MAHPWLIILGVLLFTYGLPITTAAPAAAVKETHDTKAHLLDRFNHRYPDGSYEYRFELDDGTARYERGYFALVNEVKTLMVVGYYSYRMTDGGYITVFYNADQFGYRQNQSITPQVYPNLPRSIDVPLGMEPEKQQEQEQVQHLTSPRPSSSRIPTQNPVKVNGQGISSTPRALLVSSHRSRF
;
A
#
# COMPACT_ATOMS: atom_id res chain seq x y z
N MET A 1 3.48 -25.82 84.12
CA MET A 1 3.32 -26.32 82.74
C MET A 1 4.69 -26.72 82.25
N ALA A 2 4.88 -28.02 82.02
CA ALA A 2 6.17 -28.67 81.84
C ALA A 2 6.70 -28.48 80.40
N HIS A 3 8.03 -28.34 80.30
CA HIS A 3 8.83 -28.44 79.07
C HIS A 3 9.10 -29.94 78.75
N PRO A 4 9.95 -30.22 77.76
CA PRO A 4 9.70 -30.45 76.32
C PRO A 4 9.85 -31.95 76.01
N TRP A 5 9.65 -32.41 74.76
CA TRP A 5 10.15 -33.74 74.37
C TRP A 5 10.39 -33.90 72.86
N LEU A 6 11.48 -34.62 72.58
CA LEU A 6 11.87 -35.37 71.37
C LEU A 6 12.46 -34.64 70.14
N ILE A 7 13.48 -35.15 69.40
CA ILE A 7 14.56 -36.16 69.60
C ILE A 7 15.37 -36.22 68.26
N ILE A 8 16.72 -36.35 68.36
CA ILE A 8 17.67 -37.11 67.49
C ILE A 8 17.85 -36.67 66.00
N LEU A 9 19.02 -36.12 65.60
CA LEU A 9 20.31 -36.76 65.21
C LEU A 9 20.36 -37.14 63.71
N GLY A 10 21.35 -36.58 62.99
CA GLY A 10 21.61 -36.97 61.61
C GLY A 10 22.66 -36.09 60.92
N VAL A 11 23.93 -36.25 61.31
CA VAL A 11 25.07 -35.79 60.50
C VAL A 11 25.16 -36.69 59.27
N LEU A 12 25.09 -36.10 58.07
CA LEU A 12 25.71 -36.69 56.89
C LEU A 12 26.20 -35.57 55.96
N LEU A 13 27.47 -35.19 56.16
CA LEU A 13 28.29 -34.49 55.17
C LEU A 13 28.40 -35.39 53.93
N PHE A 14 27.66 -35.08 52.88
CA PHE A 14 27.92 -35.63 51.55
C PHE A 14 28.31 -34.50 50.62
N THR A 15 29.61 -34.19 50.63
CA THR A 15 30.25 -33.31 49.66
C THR A 15 30.33 -34.02 48.32
N TYR A 16 29.33 -33.80 47.46
CA TYR A 16 29.48 -34.07 46.03
C TYR A 16 29.94 -32.78 45.34
N GLY A 17 31.21 -32.74 44.99
CA GLY A 17 31.75 -31.72 44.10
C GLY A 17 31.18 -31.88 42.70
N LEU A 18 30.39 -30.91 42.25
CA LEU A 18 30.04 -30.75 40.85
C LEU A 18 31.17 -29.93 40.18
N PRO A 19 31.79 -30.39 39.08
CA PRO A 19 32.67 -29.54 38.30
C PRO A 19 31.88 -28.37 37.71
N ILE A 20 32.29 -27.16 38.08
CA ILE A 20 31.80 -25.91 37.51
C ILE A 20 32.24 -25.91 36.03
N THR A 21 31.31 -26.19 35.13
CA THR A 21 31.47 -25.82 33.72
C THR A 21 31.57 -24.30 33.69
N THR A 22 32.72 -23.77 33.27
CA THR A 22 32.85 -22.36 32.93
C THR A 22 32.12 -22.18 31.60
N ALA A 23 30.83 -21.81 31.69
CA ALA A 23 30.13 -21.27 30.54
C ALA A 23 30.85 -19.98 30.15
N ALA A 24 31.47 -19.97 28.97
CA ALA A 24 32.04 -18.77 28.38
C ALA A 24 30.99 -17.64 28.43
N PRO A 25 31.37 -16.40 28.77
CA PRO A 25 30.42 -15.31 28.73
C PRO A 25 29.94 -15.16 27.28
N ALA A 26 28.69 -15.55 27.03
CA ALA A 26 27.95 -15.07 25.89
C ALA A 26 28.10 -13.55 25.91
N ALA A 27 28.69 -12.99 24.85
CA ALA A 27 28.75 -11.56 24.67
C ALA A 27 27.31 -11.04 24.78
N ALA A 28 27.00 -10.44 25.92
CA ALA A 28 25.74 -9.76 26.12
C ALA A 28 25.74 -8.62 25.11
N VAL A 29 24.96 -8.78 24.04
CA VAL A 29 24.54 -7.65 23.22
C VAL A 29 23.84 -6.72 24.20
N LYS A 30 24.49 -5.61 24.55
CA LYS A 30 23.88 -4.52 25.27
C LYS A 30 22.82 -3.93 24.35
N GLU A 31 21.62 -4.48 24.39
CA GLU A 31 20.41 -3.83 23.88
C GLU A 31 20.16 -2.63 24.80
N THR A 32 20.76 -1.49 24.46
CA THR A 32 20.45 -0.21 25.09
C THR A 32 19.10 0.26 24.58
N HIS A 33 18.01 -0.36 25.04
CA HIS A 33 16.65 0.16 24.84
C HIS A 33 16.36 1.26 25.87
N ASP A 34 17.10 2.36 25.79
CA ASP A 34 16.69 3.64 26.36
C ASP A 34 16.86 4.73 25.30
N THR A 35 16.23 4.49 24.16
CA THR A 35 16.06 5.51 23.14
C THR A 35 14.61 5.44 22.73
N LYS A 36 13.84 6.44 23.13
CA LYS A 36 12.46 6.58 22.65
C LYS A 36 12.50 6.72 21.14
N ALA A 37 11.82 5.83 20.44
CA ALA A 37 11.69 5.92 18.99
C ALA A 37 11.04 7.26 18.61
N HIS A 38 11.59 7.92 17.60
CA HIS A 38 11.10 9.20 17.09
C HIS A 38 10.15 8.98 15.92
N LEU A 39 9.12 9.83 15.84
CA LEU A 39 8.18 9.82 14.73
C LEU A 39 8.82 10.42 13.48
N LEU A 40 8.95 9.64 12.41
CA LEU A 40 9.43 10.10 11.11
C LEU A 40 8.29 10.63 10.24
N ASP A 41 7.17 9.90 10.24
CA ASP A 41 6.04 10.23 9.37
C ASP A 41 4.72 9.79 10.00
N ARG A 42 3.66 10.52 9.68
CA ARG A 42 2.31 10.26 10.16
C ARG A 42 1.28 10.78 9.17
N PHE A 43 0.24 9.98 8.95
CA PHE A 43 -0.95 10.40 8.25
C PHE A 43 -2.20 9.86 8.95
N ASN A 44 -3.23 10.69 9.00
CA ASN A 44 -4.52 10.35 9.61
C ASN A 44 -5.60 11.16 8.90
N HIS A 45 -6.51 10.46 8.24
CA HIS A 45 -7.61 11.07 7.53
C HIS A 45 -8.91 10.33 7.84
N ARG A 46 -9.99 11.09 8.03
CA ARG A 46 -11.35 10.57 8.27
C ARG A 46 -12.26 11.09 7.17
N TYR A 47 -12.94 10.19 6.49
CA TYR A 47 -13.81 10.52 5.38
C TYR A 47 -15.27 10.68 5.84
N PRO A 48 -16.11 11.47 5.14
CA PRO A 48 -17.51 11.68 5.52
C PRO A 48 -18.38 10.43 5.55
N ASP A 49 -18.03 9.39 4.79
CA ASP A 49 -18.73 8.10 4.73
C ASP A 49 -18.44 7.18 5.96
N GLY A 50 -17.51 7.62 6.82
CA GLY A 50 -17.02 6.93 8.00
C GLY A 50 -15.76 6.09 7.75
N SER A 51 -15.30 5.97 6.50
CA SER A 51 -14.04 5.32 6.20
C SER A 51 -12.86 6.14 6.74
N TYR A 52 -11.69 5.52 6.86
CA TYR A 52 -10.50 6.20 7.37
C TYR A 52 -9.21 5.62 6.80
N GLU A 53 -8.16 6.41 6.91
CA GLU A 53 -6.81 5.99 6.61
C GLU A 53 -5.86 6.50 7.68
N TYR A 54 -4.97 5.63 8.13
CA TYR A 54 -4.04 5.89 9.21
C TYR A 54 -2.70 5.21 8.92
N ARG A 55 -1.61 5.95 9.11
CA ARG A 55 -0.26 5.37 9.06
C ARG A 55 0.73 6.16 9.90
N PHE A 56 1.76 5.47 10.36
CA PHE A 56 2.92 6.10 10.99
C PHE A 56 4.20 5.29 10.69
N GLU A 57 5.32 5.96 10.84
CA GLU A 57 6.66 5.40 10.71
C GLU A 57 7.57 6.01 11.78
N LEU A 58 8.36 5.16 12.43
CA LEU A 58 9.31 5.52 13.46
C LEU A 58 10.76 5.29 12.97
N ASP A 59 11.71 5.97 13.58
CA ASP A 59 13.14 5.91 13.24
C ASP A 59 13.81 4.56 13.55
N ASP A 60 13.22 3.76 14.46
CA ASP A 60 13.63 2.39 14.75
C ASP A 60 13.18 1.37 13.68
N GLY A 61 12.44 1.85 12.67
CA GLY A 61 11.89 1.04 11.58
C GLY A 61 10.55 0.37 11.90
N THR A 62 9.92 0.72 13.03
CA THR A 62 8.53 0.36 13.29
C THR A 62 7.61 1.18 12.40
N ALA A 63 6.71 0.51 11.69
CA ALA A 63 5.75 1.17 10.81
C ALA A 63 4.38 0.47 10.85
N ARG A 64 3.32 1.23 10.62
CA ARG A 64 1.96 0.71 10.46
C ARG A 64 1.21 1.51 9.40
N TYR A 65 0.43 0.81 8.60
CA TYR A 65 -0.60 1.39 7.75
C TYR A 65 -1.92 0.65 7.95
N GLU A 66 -3.02 1.37 7.98
CA GLU A 66 -4.36 0.84 8.10
C GLU A 66 -5.35 1.69 7.31
N ARG A 67 -6.24 1.04 6.56
CA ARG A 67 -7.39 1.66 5.90
C ARG A 67 -8.66 0.91 6.28
N GLY A 68 -9.60 1.63 6.85
CA GLY A 68 -10.95 1.14 7.14
C GLY A 68 -11.93 1.64 6.09
N TYR A 69 -12.78 0.77 5.57
CA TYR A 69 -13.81 1.06 4.59
C TYR A 69 -15.06 0.22 4.87
N PHE A 70 -16.19 0.56 4.25
CA PHE A 70 -17.42 -0.20 4.43
C PHE A 70 -17.77 -1.00 3.18
N ALA A 71 -18.20 -2.24 3.38
CA ALA A 71 -18.73 -3.10 2.33
C ALA A 71 -20.10 -3.66 2.76
N LEU A 72 -20.96 -3.97 1.81
CA LEU A 72 -22.22 -4.69 2.08
C LEU A 72 -21.93 -6.19 2.15
N VAL A 73 -22.12 -6.80 3.32
CA VAL A 73 -22.01 -8.23 3.53
C VAL A 73 -23.37 -8.73 4.00
N ASN A 74 -24.03 -9.56 3.19
CA ASN A 74 -25.41 -10.02 3.43
C ASN A 74 -26.36 -8.84 3.71
N GLU A 75 -26.30 -7.80 2.86
CA GLU A 75 -27.11 -6.58 2.96
C GLU A 75 -26.84 -5.70 4.19
N VAL A 76 -25.87 -6.07 5.04
CA VAL A 76 -25.45 -5.30 6.20
C VAL A 76 -24.20 -4.49 5.84
N LYS A 77 -24.21 -3.18 6.15
CA LYS A 77 -23.02 -2.32 6.05
C LYS A 77 -22.01 -2.75 7.11
N THR A 78 -20.96 -3.44 6.70
CA THR A 78 -19.94 -4.01 7.57
C THR A 78 -18.61 -3.27 7.40
N LEU A 79 -17.96 -2.95 8.51
CA LEU A 79 -16.62 -2.36 8.53
C LEU A 79 -15.59 -3.42 8.13
N MET A 80 -14.84 -3.12 7.07
CA MET A 80 -13.67 -3.86 6.62
C MET A 80 -12.42 -3.04 6.95
N VAL A 81 -11.37 -3.69 7.42
CA VAL A 81 -10.07 -3.07 7.69
C VAL A 81 -9.00 -3.87 6.96
N VAL A 82 -8.11 -3.19 6.25
CA VAL A 82 -6.91 -3.77 5.66
C VAL A 82 -5.69 -2.97 6.09
N GLY A 83 -4.57 -3.64 6.26
CA GLY A 83 -3.37 -2.95 6.72
C GLY A 83 -2.14 -3.82 6.74
N TYR A 84 -1.06 -3.21 7.20
CA TYR A 84 0.16 -3.91 7.56
C TYR A 84 0.80 -3.28 8.78
N TYR A 85 1.66 -4.04 9.44
CA TYR A 85 2.65 -3.51 10.38
C TYR A 85 4.02 -4.11 10.07
N SER A 86 5.06 -3.35 10.36
CA SER A 86 6.45 -3.80 10.26
C SER A 86 7.24 -3.40 11.49
N TYR A 87 8.18 -4.23 11.89
CA TYR A 87 9.14 -3.92 12.94
C TYR A 87 10.46 -4.65 12.69
N ARG A 88 11.52 -4.13 13.32
CA ARG A 88 12.86 -4.73 13.27
C ARG A 88 12.96 -5.91 14.22
N MET A 89 13.48 -7.03 13.75
CA MET A 89 13.72 -8.24 14.51
C MET A 89 15.10 -8.20 15.21
N THR A 90 15.32 -9.15 16.12
CA THR A 90 16.58 -9.25 16.90
C THR A 90 17.81 -9.60 16.06
N ASP A 91 17.63 -10.21 14.89
CA ASP A 91 18.70 -10.49 13.93
C ASP A 91 19.07 -9.27 13.06
N GLY A 92 18.39 -8.13 13.27
CA GLY A 92 18.58 -6.90 12.52
C GLY A 92 17.74 -6.79 11.24
N GLY A 93 17.11 -7.90 10.80
CA GLY A 93 16.15 -7.92 9.70
C GLY A 93 14.81 -7.32 10.10
N TYR A 94 13.84 -7.36 9.18
CA TYR A 94 12.50 -6.83 9.40
C TYR A 94 11.47 -7.92 9.17
N ILE A 95 10.36 -7.84 9.88
CA ILE A 95 9.13 -8.56 9.52
C ILE A 95 8.08 -7.54 9.10
N THR A 96 7.34 -7.83 8.04
CA THR A 96 6.12 -7.10 7.66
C THR A 96 4.98 -8.08 7.59
N VAL A 97 3.87 -7.78 8.26
CA VAL A 97 2.66 -8.61 8.29
C VAL A 97 1.52 -7.83 7.65
N PHE A 98 0.91 -8.41 6.63
CA PHE A 98 -0.29 -7.91 5.98
C PHE A 98 -1.52 -8.61 6.55
N TYR A 99 -2.58 -7.85 6.81
CA TYR A 99 -3.77 -8.37 7.46
C TYR A 99 -5.05 -7.76 6.90
N ASN A 100 -6.15 -8.45 7.19
CA ASN A 100 -7.49 -7.89 7.11
C ASN A 100 -8.25 -8.15 8.42
N ALA A 101 -9.23 -7.31 8.73
CA ALA A 101 -10.17 -7.52 9.82
C ALA A 101 -11.58 -7.16 9.35
N ASP A 102 -12.54 -7.99 9.73
CA ASP A 102 -13.96 -7.84 9.38
C ASP A 102 -14.84 -8.51 10.46
N GLN A 103 -16.08 -8.85 10.11
CA GLN A 103 -17.02 -9.55 10.99
C GLN A 103 -16.51 -10.91 11.53
N PHE A 104 -15.51 -11.54 10.88
CA PHE A 104 -14.89 -12.78 11.34
C PHE A 104 -13.59 -12.52 12.13
N GLY A 105 -13.33 -11.27 12.51
CA GLY A 105 -12.15 -10.87 13.27
C GLY A 105 -10.90 -10.67 12.42
N TYR A 106 -9.76 -10.52 13.10
CA TYR A 106 -8.45 -10.30 12.50
C TYR A 106 -7.90 -11.57 11.85
N ARG A 107 -7.35 -11.45 10.64
CA ARG A 107 -6.66 -12.52 9.93
C ARG A 107 -5.39 -11.99 9.27
N GLN A 108 -4.30 -12.72 9.45
CA GLN A 108 -3.05 -12.47 8.72
C GLN A 108 -3.14 -13.08 7.33
N ASN A 109 -2.86 -12.26 6.31
CA ASN A 109 -2.89 -12.66 4.90
C ASN A 109 -1.54 -13.16 4.42
N GLN A 110 -0.48 -12.40 4.73
CA GLN A 110 0.87 -12.66 4.27
C GLN A 110 1.88 -12.05 5.25
N SER A 111 3.09 -12.60 5.28
CA SER A 111 4.24 -11.92 5.87
C SER A 111 5.48 -12.03 5.00
N ILE A 112 6.36 -11.04 5.09
CA ILE A 112 7.68 -11.04 4.46
C ILE A 112 8.76 -10.71 5.47
N THR A 113 9.98 -11.20 5.22
CA THR A 113 11.09 -11.09 6.17
C THR A 113 12.39 -10.61 5.50
N PRO A 114 12.46 -9.36 5.01
CA PRO A 114 13.67 -8.85 4.37
C PRO A 114 14.78 -8.50 5.38
N GLN A 115 16.03 -8.55 4.92
CA GLN A 115 17.20 -8.15 5.71
C GLN A 115 17.45 -6.64 5.75
N VAL A 116 16.76 -5.90 4.88
CA VAL A 116 16.79 -4.44 4.80
C VAL A 116 15.40 -3.90 5.04
N TYR A 117 15.30 -2.62 5.41
CA TYR A 117 14.00 -1.98 5.60
C TYR A 117 13.12 -2.15 4.35
N PRO A 118 11.88 -2.67 4.49
CA PRO A 118 11.01 -2.96 3.36
C PRO A 118 10.56 -1.69 2.64
N ASN A 119 10.36 -1.78 1.32
CA ASN A 119 9.62 -0.75 0.59
C ASN A 119 8.12 -0.94 0.89
N LEU A 120 7.61 -0.17 1.85
CA LEU A 120 6.24 -0.31 2.33
C LEU A 120 5.26 0.50 1.46
N PRO A 121 4.10 -0.07 1.09
CA PRO A 121 3.07 0.65 0.36
C PRO A 121 2.59 1.88 1.12
N ARG A 122 2.47 3.01 0.42
CA ARG A 122 1.99 4.28 1.03
C ARG A 122 0.47 4.42 0.98
N SER A 123 -0.19 3.57 0.19
CA SER A 123 -1.64 3.44 0.07
C SER A 123 -2.00 1.98 -0.18
N ILE A 124 -3.17 1.56 0.29
CA ILE A 124 -3.78 0.27 -0.05
C ILE A 124 -5.08 0.56 -0.79
N ASP A 125 -5.20 0.01 -1.99
CA ASP A 125 -6.44 0.07 -2.75
C ASP A 125 -7.50 -0.80 -2.07
N VAL A 126 -8.67 -0.20 -1.84
CA VAL A 126 -9.84 -0.91 -1.32
C VAL A 126 -10.89 -0.94 -2.43
N PRO A 127 -11.70 -2.00 -2.52
CA PRO A 127 -12.86 -1.98 -3.40
C PRO A 127 -13.71 -0.76 -3.03
N LEU A 128 -13.93 0.16 -3.96
CA LEU A 128 -14.85 1.28 -3.75
C LEU A 128 -16.21 0.68 -3.40
N GLY A 129 -16.68 0.94 -2.17
CA GLY A 129 -18.08 0.76 -1.84
C GLY A 129 -18.90 1.63 -2.79
N MET A 130 -20.00 1.10 -3.33
CA MET A 130 -20.87 1.79 -4.28
C MET A 130 -21.15 3.23 -3.82
N GLU A 131 -20.59 4.19 -4.54
CA GLU A 131 -21.00 5.59 -4.44
C GLU A 131 -22.50 5.65 -4.74
N PRO A 132 -23.33 6.35 -3.94
CA PRO A 132 -24.70 6.59 -4.35
C PRO A 132 -24.63 7.44 -5.62
N GLU A 133 -25.04 6.85 -6.75
CA GLU A 133 -25.26 7.59 -8.00
C GLU A 133 -26.13 8.81 -7.68
N LYS A 134 -25.52 10.00 -7.67
CA LYS A 134 -26.29 11.22 -7.88
C LYS A 134 -26.83 11.11 -9.29
N GLN A 135 -28.09 10.69 -9.39
CA GLN A 135 -28.90 10.77 -10.60
C GLN A 135 -28.77 12.18 -11.18
N GLN A 136 -27.97 12.32 -12.22
CA GLN A 136 -28.03 13.46 -13.12
C GLN A 136 -29.15 13.17 -14.09
N GLU A 137 -30.34 13.68 -13.77
CA GLU A 137 -31.43 13.83 -14.71
C GLU A 137 -30.97 14.83 -15.80
N GLN A 138 -30.63 14.31 -16.98
CA GLN A 138 -30.52 15.09 -18.21
C GLN A 138 -31.60 14.65 -19.18
N GLU A 139 -32.45 15.62 -19.50
CA GLU A 139 -33.66 15.52 -20.31
C GLU A 139 -33.44 14.83 -21.66
N GLN A 140 -34.12 13.70 -21.80
CA GLN A 140 -34.88 13.21 -22.94
C GLN A 140 -35.04 14.17 -24.15
N VAL A 141 -34.27 13.96 -25.23
CA VAL A 141 -34.78 14.14 -26.61
C VAL A 141 -34.07 13.16 -27.55
N GLN A 142 -34.77 12.09 -27.97
CA GLN A 142 -34.72 11.55 -29.33
C GLN A 142 -35.52 10.24 -29.45
N HIS A 143 -36.68 10.29 -30.10
CA HIS A 143 -37.26 9.14 -30.79
C HIS A 143 -37.87 9.58 -32.15
N LEU A 144 -37.25 9.04 -33.22
CA LEU A 144 -37.80 8.56 -34.51
C LEU A 144 -38.05 9.46 -35.76
N THR A 145 -37.14 9.29 -36.74
CA THR A 145 -37.30 8.88 -38.18
C THR A 145 -37.98 9.74 -39.28
N SER A 146 -37.13 10.25 -40.22
CA SER A 146 -37.14 10.29 -41.73
C SER A 146 -38.34 10.85 -42.56
N PRO A 147 -38.23 11.21 -43.88
CA PRO A 147 -37.09 11.55 -44.79
C PRO A 147 -37.26 12.88 -45.62
N ARG A 148 -36.22 13.28 -46.39
CA ARG A 148 -36.08 14.45 -47.34
C ARG A 148 -37.09 14.43 -48.52
N PRO A 149 -37.43 15.54 -49.26
CA PRO A 149 -36.55 16.16 -50.30
C PRO A 149 -36.75 17.68 -50.68
N SER A 150 -35.81 18.22 -51.48
CA SER A 150 -35.91 19.37 -52.47
C SER A 150 -35.93 20.84 -51.94
N SER A 151 -35.44 21.93 -52.56
CA SER A 151 -34.81 22.29 -53.85
C SER A 151 -34.30 23.77 -53.84
N SER A 152 -33.21 24.07 -54.58
CA SER A 152 -32.81 25.38 -55.20
C SER A 152 -32.42 26.57 -54.30
N ARG A 153 -31.56 27.56 -54.63
CA ARG A 153 -30.92 28.04 -55.87
C ARG A 153 -29.76 29.01 -55.49
N ILE A 154 -28.73 29.14 -56.34
CA ILE A 154 -27.57 30.10 -56.25
C ILE A 154 -28.02 31.55 -56.63
N PRO A 155 -27.30 32.62 -56.23
CA PRO A 155 -26.41 33.35 -57.18
C PRO A 155 -25.07 33.82 -56.53
N THR A 156 -23.88 33.56 -57.11
CA THR A 156 -23.12 34.32 -58.14
C THR A 156 -22.37 35.56 -57.62
N GLN A 157 -21.02 35.51 -57.66
CA GLN A 157 -20.18 36.47 -58.40
C GLN A 157 -18.72 35.96 -58.56
N ASN A 158 -18.25 35.98 -59.81
CA ASN A 158 -16.89 35.75 -60.35
C ASN A 158 -16.26 37.13 -60.68
N PRO A 159 -15.03 37.24 -61.23
CA PRO A 159 -13.75 36.58 -60.91
C PRO A 159 -12.55 37.59 -60.93
N VAL A 160 -11.36 37.18 -60.50
CA VAL A 160 -10.10 37.74 -61.04
C VAL A 160 -9.15 36.58 -61.38
N LYS A 161 -8.64 36.62 -62.61
CA LYS A 161 -7.73 35.63 -63.23
C LYS A 161 -6.41 36.34 -63.52
N VAL A 162 -5.27 35.76 -63.13
CA VAL A 162 -3.96 36.07 -63.73
C VAL A 162 -3.20 34.77 -63.95
N ASN A 163 -2.82 34.56 -65.22
CA ASN A 163 -1.93 33.53 -65.81
C ASN A 163 -0.60 33.41 -65.03
N GLY A 164 0.19 32.33 -65.05
CA GLY A 164 0.38 31.22 -65.96
C GLY A 164 1.88 30.83 -65.94
N GLN A 165 2.24 29.66 -66.49
CA GLN A 165 3.58 29.02 -66.56
C GLN A 165 3.98 28.25 -65.29
N GLY A 166 4.30 26.97 -65.30
CA GLY A 166 4.41 25.96 -66.35
C GLY A 166 5.17 24.76 -65.76
N ILE A 167 4.94 23.55 -66.30
CA ILE A 167 5.78 22.32 -66.28
C ILE A 167 6.26 21.78 -64.91
N SER A 168 6.39 20.50 -64.59
CA SER A 168 6.25 19.19 -65.23
C SER A 168 6.61 18.15 -64.12
N SER A 169 6.12 16.92 -64.27
CA SER A 169 6.71 15.65 -63.79
C SER A 169 6.84 15.35 -62.29
N THR A 170 6.00 14.39 -61.85
CA THR A 170 6.27 13.30 -60.87
C THR A 170 7.57 12.53 -61.19
N PRO A 171 8.00 11.51 -60.41
CA PRO A 171 7.89 11.20 -58.97
C PRO A 171 9.30 10.88 -58.38
N ARG A 172 9.38 10.25 -57.18
CA ARG A 172 10.24 9.07 -56.86
C ARG A 172 10.95 9.13 -55.50
N ALA A 173 10.69 8.10 -54.71
CA ALA A 173 11.42 7.69 -53.51
C ALA A 173 12.88 7.33 -53.81
N LEU A 174 13.78 7.51 -52.83
CA LEU A 174 14.64 6.47 -52.24
C LEU A 174 15.86 7.03 -51.50
N LEU A 175 16.27 6.25 -50.49
CA LEU A 175 17.62 6.03 -49.97
C LEU A 175 18.22 7.00 -48.93
N VAL A 176 18.28 6.48 -47.69
CA VAL A 176 19.51 6.08 -46.96
C VAL A 176 20.74 6.98 -47.15
N SER A 177 21.25 7.53 -46.04
CA SER A 177 22.61 7.22 -45.56
C SER A 177 22.84 7.76 -44.15
N SER A 178 23.54 6.96 -43.36
CA SER A 178 24.06 7.26 -42.04
C SER A 178 25.11 8.37 -42.07
N HIS A 179 25.21 9.13 -40.97
CA HIS A 179 26.46 9.80 -40.62
C HIS A 179 26.71 9.78 -39.12
N ARG A 180 27.78 9.07 -38.74
CA ARG A 180 28.53 9.27 -37.50
C ARG A 180 29.30 10.58 -37.58
N SER A 181 29.43 11.29 -36.47
CA SER A 181 30.69 11.85 -35.91
C SER A 181 30.34 12.64 -34.65
N ARG A 182 30.69 12.18 -33.45
CA ARG A 182 31.85 12.65 -32.66
C ARG A 182 32.06 14.17 -32.73
N PHE A 183 31.81 14.85 -31.62
CA PHE A 183 32.84 15.45 -30.75
C PHE A 183 32.44 15.22 -29.30
#